data_AF-A0A015KWX3-F1
#
_entry.id   AF-A0A015KWX3-F1
#
_cell.length_a   1.000
_cell.length_b   1.000
_cell.length_c   1.000
_cell.angle_alpha   90.00
_cell.angle_beta   90.00
_cell.angle_gamma   90.00
#
_symmetry.space_group_name_H-M   'P 1'
#
loop_
_entity.id
_entity.type
_entity.pdbx_description
1 polymer ?
#
loop_
_entity_poly.entity_id
_entity_poly.type
_entity_poly.pdbx_seq_one_letter_code
_entity_poly.pdbx_strand_id
1 'polypeptide(L)'
;MLSRILKKAIVFDAFPKVDADCQHRSPQGGLVTIIVSICLWFLIVSEFSEYWYLNQKYEFVVDQNINHKLQINVDITVNTPCDYLTVDVIDAAGEGLHMTHELRKISV
;
A
#
# COMPACT_ATOMS: atom_id res chain seq x y z
N MET A 1 6.57 29.12 -15.99
CA MET A 1 6.91 27.68 -16.13
C MET A 1 5.98 26.98 -17.13
N LEU A 2 4.65 27.12 -16.94
CA LEU A 2 3.61 26.59 -17.84
C LEU A 2 3.77 26.98 -19.32
N SER A 3 4.13 28.24 -19.60
CA SER A 3 4.36 28.74 -20.96
C SER A 3 5.53 28.07 -21.69
N ARG A 4 6.54 27.58 -20.97
CA ARG A 4 7.66 26.82 -21.54
C ARG A 4 7.26 25.39 -21.89
N ILE A 5 6.36 24.80 -21.10
CA ILE A 5 5.81 23.45 -21.34
C ILE A 5 4.90 23.48 -22.57
N LEU A 6 4.00 24.46 -22.65
CA LEU A 6 3.13 24.67 -23.82
C LEU A 6 3.91 24.84 -25.12
N LYS A 7 5.00 25.62 -25.11
CA LYS A 7 5.88 25.80 -26.28
C LYS A 7 6.59 24.51 -26.71
N LYS A 8 6.95 23.63 -25.76
CA LYS A 8 7.55 22.32 -26.06
C LYS A 8 6.54 21.32 -26.58
N ALA A 9 5.30 21.35 -26.08
CA ALA A 9 4.24 20.47 -26.53
C ALA A 9 3.85 20.73 -28.00
N ILE A 10 3.96 21.97 -28.48
CA ILE A 10 3.71 22.34 -29.89
C ILE A 10 4.66 21.61 -30.84
N VAL A 11 5.89 21.30 -30.42
CA VAL A 11 6.88 20.56 -31.25
C VAL A 11 6.52 19.08 -31.37
N PHE A 12 5.66 18.56 -30.49
CA PHE A 12 5.23 17.15 -30.48
C PHE A 12 3.95 16.90 -31.29
N ASP A 13 3.35 17.95 -31.88
CA ASP A 13 2.21 17.81 -32.78
C ASP A 13 2.72 17.47 -34.19
N ALA A 14 2.60 16.21 -34.59
CA ALA A 14 3.11 15.70 -35.87
C ALA A 14 2.22 16.08 -37.06
N PHE A 15 1.07 16.72 -36.83
CA PHE A 15 0.06 16.98 -37.87
C PHE A 15 -0.14 18.49 -38.13
N PRO A 16 -0.23 18.91 -39.41
CA PRO A 16 -0.59 20.29 -39.73
C PRO A 16 -2.02 20.60 -39.27
N LYS A 17 -2.22 21.78 -38.67
CA LYS A 17 -3.54 22.21 -38.20
C LYS A 17 -4.46 22.48 -39.40
N VAL A 18 -5.71 22.03 -39.32
CA VAL A 18 -6.73 22.28 -40.34
C VAL A 18 -7.09 23.78 -40.39
N ASP A 19 -7.33 24.29 -41.60
CA ASP A 19 -7.76 25.68 -41.83
C ASP A 19 -9.08 26.00 -41.12
N ALA A 20 -9.23 27.24 -40.66
CA ALA A 20 -10.35 27.67 -39.84
C ALA A 20 -11.71 27.53 -40.55
N ASP A 21 -11.73 27.73 -41.88
CA ASP A 21 -12.94 27.62 -42.71
C ASP A 21 -13.41 26.17 -42.90
N CYS A 22 -12.52 25.20 -42.67
CA CYS A 22 -12.84 23.77 -42.70
C CYS A 22 -13.21 23.22 -41.30
N GLN A 23 -13.25 24.07 -40.26
CA GLN A 23 -13.54 23.65 -38.90
C GLN A 23 -14.95 24.04 -38.46
N HIS A 24 -15.85 23.06 -38.33
CA HIS A 24 -17.15 23.27 -37.70
C HIS A 24 -17.02 23.23 -36.17
N ARG A 25 -17.07 24.40 -35.52
CA ARG A 25 -17.15 24.51 -34.04
C ARG A 25 -18.59 24.74 -33.61
N SER A 26 -19.15 23.83 -32.81
CA SER A 26 -20.46 24.06 -32.17
C SER A 26 -20.26 24.44 -30.69
N PRO A 27 -20.87 25.55 -30.23
CA PRO A 27 -20.76 25.95 -28.82
C PRO A 27 -21.44 24.90 -27.90
N GLN A 28 -22.51 24.27 -28.37
CA GLN A 28 -23.23 23.23 -27.65
C GLN A 28 -22.40 21.93 -27.51
N GLY A 29 -21.66 21.53 -28.55
CA GLY A 29 -20.78 20.37 -28.48
C GLY A 29 -19.60 20.56 -27.52
N GLY A 30 -19.08 21.79 -27.44
CA GLY A 30 -18.05 22.15 -26.46
C GLY A 30 -18.53 22.01 -25.01
N LEU A 31 -19.74 22.50 -24.71
CA LEU A 31 -20.34 22.37 -23.38
C LEU A 31 -20.54 20.90 -22.98
N VAL A 32 -21.08 20.08 -23.88
CA VAL A 32 -21.27 18.64 -23.63
C VAL A 32 -19.93 17.95 -23.38
N THR A 33 -18.89 18.29 -24.15
CA THR A 33 -17.55 17.72 -23.97
C THR A 33 -16.98 18.05 -22.59
N ILE A 34 -17.17 19.28 -22.10
CA ILE A 34 -16.72 19.69 -20.77
C ILE A 34 -17.44 18.89 -19.68
N ILE A 35 -18.76 18.77 -19.78
CA ILE A 35 -19.57 18.02 -18.80
C ILE A 35 -19.12 16.56 -18.75
N VAL A 36 -19.01 15.90 -19.92
CA VAL A 36 -18.55 14.51 -20.01
C VAL A 36 -17.14 14.35 -19.46
N SER A 37 -16.23 15.27 -19.79
CA SER A 37 -14.85 15.22 -19.28
C SER A 37 -14.80 15.33 -17.75
N ILE A 38 -15.66 16.15 -17.13
CA ILE A 38 -15.73 16.28 -15.66
C ILE A 38 -16.28 14.98 -15.05
N CYS A 39 -17.34 14.40 -15.64
CA CYS A 39 -17.87 13.13 -15.19
C CYS A 39 -16.83 12.01 -15.26
N LEU A 40 -16.11 11.89 -16.38
CA LEU A 40 -15.04 10.90 -16.55
C LEU A 40 -13.91 11.12 -15.55
N TRP A 41 -13.51 12.37 -15.32
CA TRP A 41 -12.51 12.70 -14.31
C TRP A 41 -12.93 12.22 -12.91
N PHE A 42 -14.18 12.47 -12.52
CA PHE A 42 -14.71 12.01 -11.23
C PHE A 42 -14.69 10.48 -11.11
N LEU A 43 -15.08 9.76 -12.16
CA LEU A 43 -15.04 8.30 -12.18
C LEU A 43 -13.61 7.77 -12.04
N ILE A 44 -12.65 8.35 -12.76
CA ILE A 44 -11.23 7.95 -12.68
C ILE A 44 -10.71 8.14 -11.25
N VAL A 45 -11.01 9.28 -10.62
CA VAL A 45 -10.58 9.54 -9.23
C VAL A 45 -11.20 8.56 -8.25
N SER A 46 -12.49 8.21 -8.44
CA SER A 46 -13.18 7.21 -7.61
C SER A 46 -12.52 5.84 -7.69
N GLU A 47 -12.33 5.32 -8.89
CA GLU A 47 -11.68 4.01 -9.13
C GLU A 47 -10.24 4.00 -8.63
N PHE A 48 -9.49 5.08 -8.86
CA PHE A 48 -8.13 5.20 -8.37
C PHE A 48 -8.06 5.20 -6.84
N SER A 49 -9.01 5.86 -6.18
CA SER A 49 -9.10 5.85 -4.71
C SER A 49 -9.41 4.45 -4.19
N GLU A 50 -10.31 3.71 -4.82
CA GLU A 50 -10.63 2.33 -4.43
C GLU A 50 -9.45 1.39 -4.67
N TYR A 51 -8.77 1.52 -5.82
CA TYR A 51 -7.56 0.75 -6.13
C TYR A 51 -6.43 1.00 -5.12
N TRP A 52 -6.26 2.25 -4.69
CA TRP A 52 -5.26 2.59 -3.67
C TRP A 52 -5.63 2.09 -2.28
N TYR A 53 -6.92 1.86 -2.02
CA TYR A 53 -7.39 1.36 -0.74
C TYR A 53 -7.09 -0.15 -0.64
N LEU A 54 -6.18 -0.51 0.27
CA LEU A 54 -5.84 -1.91 0.56
C LEU A 54 -7.00 -2.60 1.30
N ASN A 55 -7.87 -3.27 0.54
CA ASN A 55 -8.91 -4.13 1.09
C ASN A 55 -8.29 -5.46 1.56
N GLN A 56 -8.00 -5.56 2.86
CA GLN A 56 -7.57 -6.81 3.49
C GLN A 56 -8.77 -7.76 3.65
N LYS A 57 -8.85 -8.79 2.82
CA LYS A 57 -9.82 -9.89 2.98
C LYS A 57 -9.17 -11.00 3.81
N TYR A 58 -9.73 -11.26 4.99
CA TYR A 58 -9.31 -12.38 5.83
C TYR A 58 -10.26 -13.55 5.57
N GLU A 59 -9.70 -14.70 5.23
CA GLU A 59 -10.44 -15.95 5.08
C GLU A 59 -10.00 -16.92 6.17
N PHE A 60 -10.97 -17.56 6.81
CA PHE A 60 -10.70 -18.58 7.82
C PHE A 60 -10.64 -19.94 7.13
N VAL A 61 -9.48 -20.58 7.22
CA VAL A 61 -9.26 -21.93 6.71
C VAL A 61 -8.99 -22.84 7.90
N VAL A 62 -9.48 -24.08 7.85
CA VAL A 62 -9.16 -25.09 8.85
C VAL A 62 -7.69 -25.45 8.71
N ASP A 63 -6.91 -25.22 9.78
CA ASP A 63 -5.51 -25.66 9.82
C ASP A 63 -5.47 -27.20 9.82
N GLN A 64 -4.81 -27.77 8.81
CA GLN A 64 -4.63 -29.22 8.67
C GLN A 64 -3.38 -29.72 9.40
N ASN A 65 -2.50 -28.81 9.85
CA ASN A 65 -1.27 -29.16 10.53
C ASN A 65 -1.50 -29.27 12.04
N ILE A 66 -1.48 -30.50 12.54
CA ILE A 66 -1.56 -30.76 13.99
C ILE A 66 -0.14 -30.71 14.57
N ASN A 67 0.05 -29.99 15.68
CA ASN A 67 1.31 -29.88 16.45
C ASN A 67 2.48 -29.11 15.81
N HIS A 68 2.22 -28.07 15.01
CA HIS A 68 3.31 -27.19 14.54
C HIS A 68 3.92 -26.40 15.72
N LYS A 69 5.26 -26.40 15.83
CA LYS A 69 6.00 -25.56 16.78
C LYS A 69 6.08 -24.14 16.24
N LEU A 70 5.48 -23.17 16.94
CA LEU A 70 5.61 -21.75 16.57
C LEU A 70 7.03 -21.25 16.88
N GLN A 71 7.75 -20.79 15.86
CA GLN A 71 9.03 -20.13 16.07
C GLN A 71 8.79 -18.68 16.50
N ILE A 72 9.31 -18.33 17.68
CA ILE A 72 9.26 -16.97 18.23
C ILE A 72 10.69 -16.45 18.29
N ASN A 73 10.97 -15.34 17.60
CA ASN A 73 12.27 -14.67 17.63
C ASN A 73 12.16 -13.46 18.57
N VAL A 74 13.01 -13.39 19.58
CA VAL A 74 12.99 -12.33 20.61
C VAL A 74 14.41 -11.80 20.81
N ASP A 75 14.56 -10.47 20.83
CA ASP A 75 15.79 -9.76 21.17
C ASP A 75 15.44 -8.62 22.15
N ILE A 76 15.93 -8.71 23.38
CA ILE A 76 15.60 -7.80 24.48
C ILE A 76 16.85 -7.53 25.31
N THR A 77 17.07 -6.26 25.67
CA THR A 77 18.11 -5.83 26.62
C THR A 77 17.48 -5.53 27.98
N VAL A 78 18.00 -6.16 29.04
CA VAL A 78 17.55 -5.95 30.42
C VAL A 78 18.73 -5.46 31.25
N ASN A 79 18.51 -4.43 32.08
CA ASN A 79 19.53 -3.88 32.98
C ASN A 79 19.67 -4.74 34.26
N THR A 80 20.01 -6.01 34.10
CA THR A 80 20.20 -6.98 35.19
C THR A 80 21.23 -8.01 34.75
N PRO A 81 22.15 -8.45 35.63
CA PRO A 81 23.13 -9.47 35.25
C PRO A 81 22.46 -10.75 34.76
N CYS A 82 23.02 -11.36 33.71
CA CYS A 82 22.44 -12.53 33.04
C CYS A 82 22.24 -13.74 33.95
N ASP A 83 22.99 -13.86 35.04
CA ASP A 83 22.89 -14.97 36.00
C ASP A 83 21.59 -14.94 36.81
N TYR A 84 20.99 -13.76 36.98
CA TYR A 84 19.72 -13.58 37.69
C TYR A 84 18.51 -13.59 36.76
N LEU A 85 18.73 -13.66 35.44
CA LEU A 85 17.67 -13.68 34.45
C LEU A 85 17.23 -15.12 34.17
N THR A 86 15.94 -15.34 34.36
CA THR A 86 15.19 -16.54 34.00
C THR A 86 14.15 -16.19 32.95
N VAL A 87 13.89 -17.12 32.02
CA VAL A 87 12.92 -16.92 30.96
C VAL A 87 11.95 -18.09 30.96
N ASP A 88 10.68 -17.77 31.11
CA ASP A 88 9.56 -18.71 31.14
C ASP A 88 8.55 -18.38 30.04
N VAL A 89 8.02 -19.41 29.39
CA VAL A 89 6.92 -19.29 28.43
C VAL A 89 5.67 -19.84 29.09
N ILE A 90 4.59 -19.05 29.13
CA ILE A 90 3.31 -19.45 29.72
C ILE A 90 2.25 -19.43 28.63
N ASP A 91 1.50 -20.53 28.50
CA ASP A 91 0.36 -20.63 27.59
C ASP A 91 -0.94 -20.07 28.22
N ALA A 92 -1.97 -19.83 27.42
CA ALA A 92 -3.31 -19.41 27.86
C ALA A 92 -3.94 -20.40 28.85
N ALA A 93 -3.56 -21.68 28.78
CA ALA A 93 -3.94 -22.71 29.75
C ALA A 93 -3.22 -22.59 31.11
N GLY A 94 -2.24 -21.69 31.24
CA GLY A 94 -1.43 -21.51 32.45
C GLY A 94 -0.28 -22.52 32.59
N GLU A 95 -0.02 -23.32 31.57
CA GLU A 95 1.14 -24.22 31.53
C GLU A 95 2.42 -23.42 31.28
N GLY A 96 3.41 -23.58 32.16
CA GLY A 96 4.69 -22.88 32.10
C GLY A 96 5.82 -23.80 31.65
N LEU A 97 6.62 -23.34 30.69
CA LEU A 97 7.86 -23.98 30.24
C LEU A 97 9.06 -23.10 30.60
N HIS A 98 10.00 -23.65 31.36
CA HIS A 98 11.25 -22.97 31.71
C HIS A 98 12.25 -23.06 30.55
N MET A 99 12.57 -21.94 29.92
CA MET A 99 13.41 -21.88 28.71
C MET A 99 14.75 -21.17 28.91
N THR A 100 15.16 -20.89 30.16
CA THR A 100 16.41 -20.16 30.47
C THR A 100 17.66 -20.76 29.83
N HIS A 101 17.72 -22.08 29.63
CA HIS A 101 18.88 -22.77 29.06
C HIS A 101 18.88 -22.82 27.52
N GLU A 102 17.74 -22.58 26.87
CA GLU A 102 17.59 -22.62 25.40
C GLU A 102 17.95 -21.27 24.74
N LEU A 103 18.06 -20.20 25.55
CA LEU A 103 18.35 -18.85 25.08
C LEU A 103 19.80 -18.48 25.33
N ARG A 104 20.41 -17.83 24.32
CA ARG A 104 21.75 -17.26 24.45
C ARG A 104 21.67 -15.94 25.21
N LYS A 105 22.14 -15.92 26.45
CA LYS A 105 22.30 -14.69 27.23
C LYS A 105 23.66 -14.05 26.90
N ILE A 106 23.63 -12.79 26.47
CA ILE A 106 24.83 -12.01 26.16
C ILE A 106 24.97 -10.91 27.22
N SER A 107 26.06 -10.93 27.98
CA SER A 107 26.42 -9.84 28.87
C SER A 107 27.14 -8.76 28.06
N VAL A 108 26.54 -7.58 27.97
CA VAL A 108 27.13 -6.38 27.37
C VAL A 108 27.81 -5.54 28.44
#